data_AF-A0A7X8JZ77-F1
#
_entry.id   AF-A0A7X8JZ77-F1
#
_cell.length_a   1.000
_cell.length_b   1.000
_cell.length_c   1.000
_cell.angle_alpha   90.00
_cell.angle_beta   90.00
_cell.angle_gamma   90.00
#
_symmetry.space_group_name_H-M   'P 1'
#
loop_
_entity.id
_entity.type
_entity.pdbx_description
1 polymer ?
#
loop_
_entity_poly.entity_id
_entity_poly.type
_entity_poly.pdbx_seq_one_letter_code
_entity_poly.pdbx_strand_id
1 'polypeptide(L)'
;MNNNLRRFIRAILSKPNIIIAIGTIALAVVFNKISVLILILGGILFLISSLIGLLSKKYSDESESSSLKELYKVRDKLTPVIKNISQILTNLKKRSKDNSKFMIISRFMEEILDFEAIIPGIVANYRKSSEFLRGKEGRIKSEISSLQNKLRSVSGDNAKETYQKALEEKQRTLEEMTGIKSNLDECESKLHFILSSLQRIEAIIEASELKEQMSDEEIRDLNQNVEAFSESIRDISKLMDLR
;
A
#
# COMPACT_ATOMS: atom_id res chain seq x y z
N MET A 1 -34.30 16.93 14.35
CA MET A 1 -34.08 16.98 12.88
C MET A 1 -33.49 15.65 12.43
N ASN A 2 -34.15 14.94 11.52
CA ASN A 2 -33.87 13.53 11.20
C ASN A 2 -32.50 13.36 10.48
N ASN A 3 -31.70 12.34 10.83
CA ASN A 3 -30.33 12.15 10.30
C ASN A 3 -30.28 12.02 8.78
N ASN A 4 -31.35 11.49 8.17
CA ASN A 4 -31.48 11.37 6.72
C ASN A 4 -31.69 12.73 6.03
N LEU A 5 -32.42 13.66 6.66
CA LEU A 5 -32.63 15.01 6.15
C LEU A 5 -31.32 15.81 6.14
N ARG A 6 -30.50 15.65 7.18
CA ARG A 6 -29.19 16.32 7.30
C ARG A 6 -28.18 15.84 6.25
N ARG A 7 -28.26 14.56 5.87
CA ARG A 7 -27.43 13.97 4.80
C ARG A 7 -27.86 14.45 3.41
N PHE A 8 -29.17 14.50 3.17
CA PHE A 8 -29.75 14.99 1.91
C PHE A 8 -29.41 16.46 1.66
N ILE A 9 -29.60 17.33 2.66
CA ILE A 9 -29.28 18.76 2.58
C ILE A 9 -27.78 18.97 2.28
N ARG A 10 -26.89 18.18 2.88
CA ARG A 10 -25.43 18.29 2.67
C ARG A 10 -25.00 17.85 1.26
N ALA A 11 -25.67 16.87 0.66
CA ALA A 11 -25.39 16.43 -0.70
C ALA A 11 -25.82 17.48 -1.75
N ILE A 12 -26.98 18.10 -1.54
CA ILE A 12 -27.51 19.17 -2.39
C ILE A 12 -26.63 20.44 -2.34
N LEU A 13 -26.11 20.79 -1.16
CA LEU A 13 -25.21 21.94 -0.94
C LEU A 13 -23.72 21.63 -1.16
N SER A 14 -23.38 20.59 -1.92
CA SER A 14 -21.98 20.30 -2.25
C SER A 14 -21.40 21.36 -3.19
N LYS A 15 -20.10 21.67 -3.04
CA LYS A 15 -19.39 22.63 -3.91
C LYS A 15 -19.65 22.43 -5.42
N PRO A 16 -19.59 21.21 -5.99
CA PRO A 16 -19.89 21.02 -7.41
C PRO A 16 -21.34 21.32 -7.78
N ASN A 17 -22.30 20.95 -6.94
CA ASN A 17 -23.73 21.23 -7.18
C ASN A 17 -24.05 22.72 -7.13
N ILE A 18 -23.39 23.48 -6.26
CA ILE A 18 -23.50 24.94 -6.19
C ILE A 18 -22.93 25.59 -7.46
N ILE A 19 -21.78 25.10 -7.95
CA ILE A 19 -21.16 25.61 -9.19
C ILE A 19 -22.05 25.32 -10.40
N ILE A 20 -22.62 24.11 -10.49
CA ILE A 20 -23.54 23.73 -11.56
C ILE A 20 -24.80 24.60 -11.52
N ALA A 21 -25.38 24.83 -10.33
CA ALA A 21 -26.58 25.66 -10.19
C ALA A 21 -26.33 27.12 -10.60
N ILE A 22 -25.25 27.74 -10.10
CA ILE A 22 -24.90 29.13 -10.43
C ILE A 22 -24.55 29.27 -11.92
N GLY A 23 -23.75 28.34 -12.46
CA GLY A 23 -23.38 28.32 -13.87
C GLY A 23 -24.58 28.17 -14.80
N THR A 24 -25.52 27.29 -14.45
CA THR A 24 -26.76 27.08 -15.22
C THR A 24 -27.63 28.35 -15.22
N ILE A 25 -27.78 29.01 -14.08
CA ILE A 25 -28.54 30.25 -13.96
C ILE A 25 -27.88 31.37 -14.77
N ALA A 26 -26.55 31.53 -14.66
CA ALA A 26 -25.81 32.53 -15.43
C ALA A 26 -25.94 32.30 -16.95
N LEU A 27 -25.81 31.05 -17.40
CA LEU A 27 -25.99 30.68 -18.81
C LEU A 27 -27.42 30.90 -19.30
N ALA A 28 -28.43 30.61 -18.49
CA ALA A 28 -29.83 30.84 -18.84
C ALA A 28 -30.16 32.33 -18.97
N VAL A 29 -29.54 33.19 -18.15
CA VAL A 29 -29.68 34.65 -18.24
C VAL A 29 -28.98 35.22 -19.48
N VAL A 30 -27.77 34.73 -19.81
CA VAL A 30 -27.02 35.17 -21.00
C VAL A 30 -27.69 34.71 -22.30
N PHE A 31 -28.22 33.48 -22.33
CA PHE A 31 -28.85 32.88 -23.51
C PHE A 31 -30.37 32.78 -23.36
N ASN A 32 -31.03 33.93 -23.15
CA ASN A 32 -32.45 34.03 -22.81
C ASN A 32 -33.40 33.29 -23.80
N LYS A 33 -33.05 33.22 -25.09
CA LYS A 33 -33.85 32.52 -26.12
C LYS A 33 -33.84 30.99 -26.00
N ILE A 34 -32.84 30.41 -25.33
CA ILE A 34 -32.67 28.95 -25.15
C ILE A 34 -32.64 28.61 -23.65
N SER A 35 -33.02 29.56 -22.79
CA SER A 35 -32.97 29.47 -21.33
C SER A 35 -33.69 28.23 -20.78
N VAL A 36 -34.84 27.88 -21.36
CA VAL A 36 -35.62 26.69 -20.98
C VAL A 36 -34.83 25.40 -21.20
N LEU A 37 -34.16 25.27 -22.36
CA LEU A 37 -33.33 24.11 -22.68
C LEU A 37 -32.09 24.03 -21.77
N ILE A 38 -31.47 25.17 -21.46
CA ILE A 38 -30.32 25.28 -20.56
C ILE A 38 -30.70 24.91 -19.13
N LEU A 39 -31.86 25.36 -18.64
CA LEU A 39 -32.37 25.01 -17.31
C LEU A 39 -32.72 23.53 -17.20
N ILE A 40 -33.31 22.93 -18.24
CA ILE A 40 -33.58 21.48 -18.29
C ILE A 40 -32.27 20.70 -18.24
N LEU A 41 -31.30 21.06 -19.08
CA LEU A 41 -30.01 20.35 -19.16
C LEU A 41 -29.21 20.50 -17.87
N GLY A 42 -29.17 21.70 -17.28
CA GLY A 42 -28.50 21.95 -16.00
C GLY A 42 -29.21 21.30 -14.81
N GLY A 43 -30.55 21.20 -14.85
CA GLY A 43 -31.34 20.43 -13.88
C GLY A 43 -31.01 18.93 -13.94
N ILE A 44 -30.90 18.36 -15.14
CA ILE A 44 -30.47 16.97 -15.33
C ILE A 44 -29.04 16.78 -14.82
N LEU A 45 -28.11 17.68 -15.14
CA LEU A 45 -26.73 17.63 -14.65
C LEU A 45 -26.65 17.73 -13.12
N PHE A 46 -27.49 18.57 -12.51
CA PHE A 46 -27.58 18.72 -11.06
C PHE A 46 -28.11 17.45 -10.38
N LEU A 47 -29.12 16.81 -10.98
CA LEU A 47 -29.66 15.54 -10.50
C LEU A 47 -28.61 14.43 -10.63
N ILE A 48 -27.94 14.31 -11.77
CA ILE A 48 -26.86 13.33 -11.98
C ILE A 48 -25.71 13.58 -11.01
N SER A 49 -25.27 14.83 -10.82
CA SER A 49 -24.21 15.19 -9.87
C SER A 49 -24.62 14.90 -8.42
N SER A 50 -25.88 15.11 -8.06
CA SER A 50 -26.40 14.76 -6.73
C SER A 50 -26.51 13.25 -6.52
N LEU A 51 -26.95 12.50 -7.54
CA LEU A 51 -26.96 11.03 -7.53
C LEU A 51 -25.55 10.45 -7.46
N ILE A 52 -24.62 11.00 -8.24
CA ILE A 52 -23.19 10.65 -8.18
C ILE A 52 -22.63 11.03 -6.81
N GLY A 53 -22.96 12.18 -6.21
CA GLY A 53 -22.49 12.53 -4.87
C GLY A 53 -23.00 11.58 -3.78
N LEU A 54 -24.22 11.04 -3.94
CA LEU A 54 -24.81 10.04 -3.04
C LEU A 54 -24.25 8.63 -3.26
N LEU A 55 -23.98 8.24 -4.51
CA LEU A 55 -23.42 6.93 -4.88
C LEU A 55 -21.89 6.87 -4.74
N SER A 56 -21.20 7.97 -5.06
CA SER A 56 -19.76 8.13 -4.90
C SER A 56 -19.39 8.06 -3.43
N LYS A 57 -20.20 8.56 -2.49
CA LYS A 57 -19.91 8.36 -1.06
C LYS A 57 -20.08 6.91 -0.57
N LYS A 58 -20.67 6.04 -1.40
CA LYS A 58 -20.69 4.58 -1.20
C LYS A 58 -19.51 3.86 -1.87
N TYR A 59 -18.73 4.58 -2.68
CA TYR A 59 -17.56 4.10 -3.41
C TYR A 59 -16.25 4.87 -3.08
N SER A 60 -16.32 5.97 -2.33
CA SER A 60 -15.20 6.88 -2.08
C SER A 60 -14.85 7.07 -0.60
N ASP A 61 -15.53 6.39 0.31
CA ASP A 61 -15.18 6.34 1.73
C ASP A 61 -15.42 4.90 2.20
N GLU A 62 -14.35 4.09 2.24
CA GLU A 62 -14.05 3.06 3.26
C GLU A 62 -13.11 1.91 2.83
N SER A 63 -12.52 1.89 1.61
CA SER A 63 -11.57 0.81 1.26
C SER A 63 -10.35 1.19 0.41
N GLU A 64 -10.07 2.46 0.11
CA GLU A 64 -8.69 2.84 -0.24
C GLU A 64 -7.96 3.11 1.07
N SER A 65 -7.21 2.11 1.54
CA SER A 65 -6.50 2.15 2.81
C SER A 65 -5.66 3.42 2.93
N SER A 66 -6.03 4.30 3.86
CA SER A 66 -5.32 5.54 4.16
C SER A 66 -3.83 5.30 4.46
N SER A 67 -3.50 4.09 4.90
CA SER A 67 -2.15 3.61 5.23
C SER A 67 -1.22 3.52 4.01
N LEU A 68 -1.64 2.96 2.87
CA LEU A 68 -0.77 2.84 1.69
C LEU A 68 -0.43 4.22 1.07
N LYS A 69 -1.38 5.15 1.11
CA LYS A 69 -1.22 6.50 0.59
C LYS A 69 -0.21 7.33 1.39
N GLU A 70 -0.10 7.07 2.69
CA GLU A 70 0.93 7.67 3.55
C GLU A 70 2.33 7.11 3.24
N LEU A 71 2.43 5.82 2.90
CA LEU A 71 3.72 5.21 2.55
C LEU A 71 4.35 5.84 1.31
N TYR A 72 3.53 6.33 0.38
CA TYR A 72 3.97 6.95 -0.87
C TYR A 72 4.64 8.31 -0.73
N LYS A 73 4.58 8.93 0.46
CA LYS A 73 5.21 10.23 0.75
C LYS A 73 6.69 10.11 1.06
N VAL A 74 7.16 8.92 1.43
CA VAL A 74 8.57 8.64 1.69
C VAL A 74 9.25 8.24 0.38
N ARG A 75 10.46 8.74 0.13
CA ARG A 75 11.24 8.39 -1.06
C ARG A 75 12.32 7.38 -0.67
N ASP A 76 11.98 6.10 -0.72
CA ASP A 76 12.91 4.98 -0.51
C ASP A 76 12.87 4.00 -1.71
N LYS A 77 13.73 2.97 -1.68
CA LYS A 77 13.82 1.95 -2.74
C LYS A 77 12.57 1.07 -2.84
N LEU A 78 11.83 0.88 -1.74
CA LEU A 78 10.64 0.03 -1.71
C LEU A 78 9.40 0.75 -2.23
N THR A 79 9.30 2.07 -2.08
CA THR A 79 8.12 2.87 -2.44
C THR A 79 7.58 2.59 -3.85
N PRO A 80 8.43 2.50 -4.90
CA PRO A 80 7.97 2.11 -6.23
C PRO A 80 7.39 0.68 -6.29
N VAL A 81 8.01 -0.28 -5.60
CA VAL A 81 7.55 -1.67 -5.52
C VAL A 81 6.14 -1.72 -4.92
N ILE A 82 5.91 -0.96 -3.85
CA ILE A 82 4.62 -0.93 -3.15
C ILE A 82 3.53 -0.28 -3.98
N LYS A 83 3.86 0.83 -4.65
CA LYS A 83 2.94 1.48 -5.59
C LYS A 83 2.46 0.49 -6.64
N ASN A 84 3.38 -0.27 -7.23
CA ASN A 84 3.06 -1.25 -8.25
C ASN A 84 2.21 -2.39 -7.70
N ILE A 85 2.57 -2.95 -6.53
CA ILE A 85 1.77 -3.99 -5.86
C ILE A 85 0.33 -3.53 -5.62
N SER A 86 0.17 -2.32 -5.04
CA SER A 86 -1.16 -1.76 -4.75
C SER A 86 -1.96 -1.48 -6.01
N GLN A 87 -1.31 -0.98 -7.07
CA GLN A 87 -1.95 -0.72 -8.35
C GLN A 87 -2.45 -2.02 -9.00
N ILE A 88 -1.60 -3.06 -9.04
CA ILE A 88 -1.96 -4.35 -9.62
C ILE A 88 -3.12 -4.97 -8.84
N LEU A 89 -3.07 -4.98 -7.51
CA LEU A 89 -4.19 -5.50 -6.70
C LEU A 89 -5.49 -4.74 -6.93
N THR A 90 -5.42 -3.42 -7.05
CA THR A 90 -6.60 -2.60 -7.38
C THR A 90 -7.17 -2.97 -8.75
N ASN A 91 -6.30 -3.17 -9.75
CA ASN A 91 -6.70 -3.61 -11.08
C ASN A 91 -7.34 -4.99 -11.05
N LEU A 92 -6.72 -5.95 -10.37
CA LEU A 92 -7.23 -7.32 -10.20
C LEU A 92 -8.61 -7.33 -9.53
N LYS A 93 -8.76 -6.57 -8.45
CA LYS A 93 -10.03 -6.44 -7.69
C LYS A 93 -11.14 -5.86 -8.56
N LYS A 94 -10.81 -4.88 -9.41
CA LYS A 94 -11.77 -4.28 -10.35
C LYS A 94 -12.19 -5.26 -11.43
N ARG A 95 -11.23 -6.01 -12.00
CA ARG A 95 -11.49 -6.98 -13.08
C ARG A 95 -12.23 -8.23 -12.60
N SER A 96 -12.00 -8.65 -11.36
CA SER A 96 -12.62 -9.86 -10.79
C SER A 96 -14.07 -9.66 -10.34
N LYS A 97 -14.42 -8.47 -9.85
CA LYS A 97 -15.74 -8.20 -9.25
C LYS A 97 -16.92 -8.32 -10.23
N ASP A 98 -16.66 -8.13 -11.52
CA ASP A 98 -17.69 -8.04 -12.55
C ASP A 98 -17.67 -9.20 -13.57
N ASN A 99 -16.84 -10.25 -13.34
CA ASN A 99 -16.62 -11.29 -14.35
C ASN A 99 -16.59 -12.72 -13.77
N SER A 100 -17.63 -13.52 -14.10
CA SER A 100 -17.73 -14.94 -13.71
C SER A 100 -16.59 -15.79 -14.25
N LYS A 101 -15.92 -15.36 -15.33
CA LYS A 101 -14.74 -16.02 -15.88
C LYS A 101 -13.55 -16.04 -14.91
N PHE A 102 -13.44 -15.03 -14.04
CA PHE A 102 -12.32 -14.85 -13.11
C PHE A 102 -12.71 -15.17 -11.65
N MET A 103 -13.67 -16.08 -11.44
CA MET A 103 -14.18 -16.42 -10.10
C MET A 103 -13.08 -16.89 -9.12
N ILE A 104 -12.01 -17.54 -9.61
CA ILE A 104 -10.82 -17.92 -8.82
C ILE A 104 -10.13 -16.66 -8.28
N ILE A 105 -9.96 -15.62 -9.10
CA ILE A 105 -9.41 -14.33 -8.68
C ILE A 105 -10.34 -13.67 -7.66
N SER A 106 -11.66 -13.72 -7.87
CA SER A 106 -12.61 -13.10 -6.93
C SER A 106 -12.52 -13.73 -5.56
N ARG A 107 -12.45 -15.07 -5.48
CA ARG A 107 -12.22 -15.79 -4.21
C ARG A 107 -10.84 -15.48 -3.60
N PHE A 108 -9.79 -15.47 -4.42
CA PHE A 108 -8.45 -15.08 -4.01
C PHE A 108 -8.42 -13.67 -3.41
N MET A 109 -9.04 -12.69 -4.08
CA MET A 109 -9.08 -11.30 -3.62
C MET A 109 -9.95 -11.11 -2.36
N GLU A 110 -10.92 -11.99 -2.11
CA GLU A 110 -11.67 -12.05 -0.85
C GLU A 110 -10.80 -12.64 0.28
N GLU A 111 -10.02 -13.68 0.02
CA GLU A 111 -9.07 -14.28 0.98
C GLU A 111 -7.87 -13.35 1.27
N ILE A 112 -7.57 -12.41 0.36
CA ILE A 112 -6.46 -11.45 0.44
C ILE A 112 -6.85 -10.11 1.04
N LEU A 113 -8.08 -9.96 1.56
CA LEU A 113 -8.48 -8.75 2.30
C LEU A 113 -7.51 -8.39 3.45
N ASP A 114 -6.74 -9.35 3.97
CA ASP A 114 -5.67 -9.12 4.94
C ASP A 114 -4.41 -8.44 4.36
N PHE A 115 -4.17 -8.50 3.05
CA PHE A 115 -2.95 -7.99 2.42
C PHE A 115 -2.90 -6.45 2.34
N GLU A 116 -4.03 -5.81 2.02
CA GLU A 116 -4.14 -4.34 2.02
C GLU A 116 -3.86 -3.77 3.43
N ALA A 117 -4.07 -4.59 4.48
CA ALA A 117 -3.79 -4.27 5.88
C ALA A 117 -2.35 -4.62 6.32
N ILE A 118 -1.79 -5.76 5.86
CA ILE A 118 -0.48 -6.28 6.29
C ILE A 118 0.69 -5.51 5.66
N ILE A 119 0.62 -5.17 4.36
CA ILE A 119 1.73 -4.48 3.66
C ILE A 119 2.15 -3.18 4.37
N PRO A 120 1.25 -2.28 4.77
CA PRO A 120 1.65 -1.09 5.50
C PRO A 120 2.47 -1.36 6.76
N GLY A 121 2.12 -2.42 7.50
CA GLY A 121 2.86 -2.84 8.70
C GLY A 121 4.27 -3.32 8.38
N ILE A 122 4.40 -4.20 7.38
CA ILE A 122 5.70 -4.69 6.88
C ILE A 122 6.63 -3.52 6.53
N VAL A 123 6.08 -2.51 5.87
CA VAL A 123 6.85 -1.39 5.31
C VAL A 123 7.25 -0.40 6.38
N ALA A 124 6.34 -0.12 7.31
CA ALA A 124 6.66 0.68 8.49
C ALA A 124 7.80 0.03 9.29
N ASN A 125 7.75 -1.29 9.50
CA ASN A 125 8.80 -2.04 10.18
C ASN A 125 10.11 -2.02 9.39
N TYR A 126 10.08 -2.23 8.08
CA TYR A 126 11.28 -2.16 7.23
C TYR A 126 11.96 -0.78 7.36
N ARG A 127 11.17 0.30 7.23
CA ARG A 127 11.68 1.68 7.29
C ARG A 127 12.29 1.99 8.64
N LYS A 128 11.59 1.64 9.72
CA LYS A 128 12.06 1.84 11.10
C LYS A 128 13.39 1.12 11.34
N SER A 129 13.49 -0.13 10.91
CA SER A 129 14.70 -0.94 11.04
C SER A 129 15.85 -0.41 10.15
N SER A 130 15.54 0.01 8.92
CA SER A 130 16.53 0.63 8.01
C SER A 130 17.09 1.93 8.57
N GLU A 131 16.23 2.80 9.11
CA GLU A 131 16.64 4.05 9.75
C GLU A 131 17.48 3.79 11.00
N PHE A 132 17.09 2.82 11.83
CA PHE A 132 17.87 2.37 12.99
C PHE A 132 19.29 1.95 12.59
N LEU A 133 19.44 1.14 11.54
CA LEU A 133 20.76 0.71 11.05
C LEU A 133 21.58 1.90 10.56
N ARG A 134 21.00 2.76 9.71
CA ARG A 134 21.68 3.93 9.15
C ARG A 134 22.21 4.88 10.22
N GLY A 135 21.47 5.05 11.33
CA GLY A 135 21.87 5.94 12.42
C GLY A 135 22.90 5.35 13.39
N LYS A 136 22.98 4.02 13.53
CA LYS A 136 23.80 3.38 14.58
C LYS A 136 25.04 2.63 14.09
N GLU A 137 25.06 2.16 12.85
CA GLU A 137 26.11 1.21 12.41
C GLU A 137 27.51 1.85 12.43
N GLY A 138 27.62 3.07 11.87
CA GLY A 138 28.89 3.80 11.86
C GLY A 138 29.37 4.18 13.27
N ARG A 139 28.44 4.54 14.16
CA ARG A 139 28.76 4.88 15.55
C ARG A 139 29.28 3.67 16.32
N ILE A 140 28.59 2.53 16.22
CA ILE A 140 28.99 1.30 16.93
C ILE A 140 30.33 0.78 16.41
N LYS A 141 30.57 0.80 15.09
CA LYS A 141 31.87 0.44 14.52
C LYS A 141 32.99 1.35 15.05
N SER A 142 32.76 2.66 15.12
CA SER A 142 33.73 3.60 15.69
C SER A 142 33.96 3.37 17.19
N GLU A 143 32.92 3.08 17.96
CA GLU A 143 33.02 2.77 19.40
C GLU A 143 33.83 1.48 19.62
N ILE A 144 33.59 0.44 18.82
CA ILE A 144 34.36 -0.81 18.84
C ILE A 144 35.84 -0.55 18.55
N SER A 145 36.17 0.18 17.49
CA SER A 145 37.58 0.50 17.16
C SER A 145 38.25 1.32 18.28
N SER A 146 37.53 2.27 18.88
CA SER A 146 38.01 3.04 20.03
C SER A 146 38.26 2.14 21.25
N LEU A 147 37.33 1.22 21.56
CA LEU A 147 37.48 0.26 22.67
C LEU A 147 38.68 -0.67 22.45
N GLN A 148 38.84 -1.21 21.23
CA GLN A 148 40.00 -2.03 20.86
C GLN A 148 41.32 -1.28 21.03
N ASN A 149 41.38 -0.01 20.62
CA ASN A 149 42.57 0.82 20.80
C ASN A 149 42.88 1.07 22.27
N LYS A 150 41.86 1.40 23.08
CA LYS A 150 42.02 1.58 24.53
C LYS A 150 42.51 0.32 25.21
N LEU A 151 42.00 -0.84 24.81
CA LEU A 151 42.37 -2.15 25.36
C LEU A 151 43.83 -2.52 25.03
N ARG A 152 44.37 -2.05 23.90
CA ARG A 152 45.79 -2.21 23.54
C ARG A 152 46.72 -1.32 24.37
N SER A 153 46.27 -0.15 24.81
CA SER A 153 47.08 0.84 25.52
C SER A 153 46.91 0.84 27.04
N VAL A 154 45.86 0.19 27.57
CA VAL A 154 45.54 0.26 29.00
C VAL A 154 46.49 -0.63 29.81
N SER A 155 46.97 -0.09 30.94
CA SER A 155 47.73 -0.84 31.94
C SER A 155 46.86 -0.99 33.18
N GLY A 156 46.72 -2.23 33.70
CA GLY A 156 45.90 -2.55 34.88
C GLY A 156 44.70 -3.45 34.58
N ASP A 157 44.57 -4.53 35.35
CA ASP A 157 43.65 -5.64 35.08
C ASP A 157 42.16 -5.23 35.17
N ASN A 158 41.78 -4.41 36.17
CA ASN A 158 40.39 -3.94 36.31
C ASN A 158 39.93 -3.08 35.11
N ALA A 159 40.81 -2.21 34.61
CA ALA A 159 40.49 -1.35 33.48
C ALA A 159 40.40 -2.17 32.19
N LYS A 160 41.27 -3.17 32.04
CA LYS A 160 41.23 -4.13 30.93
C LYS A 160 39.94 -4.94 30.93
N GLU A 161 39.52 -5.47 32.08
CA GLU A 161 38.25 -6.21 32.21
C GLU A 161 37.03 -5.34 31.86
N THR A 162 37.02 -4.09 32.32
CA THR A 162 35.92 -3.15 32.03
C THR A 162 35.82 -2.85 30.53
N TYR A 163 36.95 -2.57 29.88
CA TYR A 163 36.96 -2.34 28.42
C TYR A 163 36.62 -3.61 27.63
N GLN A 164 36.99 -4.79 28.13
CA GLN A 164 36.67 -6.07 27.51
C GLN A 164 35.15 -6.32 27.52
N LYS A 165 34.50 -6.14 28.68
CA LYS A 165 33.03 -6.29 28.79
C LYS A 165 32.30 -5.29 27.89
N ALA A 166 32.73 -4.03 27.87
CA ALA A 166 32.16 -3.03 26.99
C ALA A 166 32.36 -3.37 25.50
N LEU A 167 33.50 -3.96 25.14
CA LEU A 167 33.77 -4.40 23.77
C LEU A 167 32.83 -5.56 23.36
N GLU A 168 32.67 -6.56 24.23
CA GLU A 168 31.78 -7.71 24.01
C GLU A 168 30.32 -7.27 23.82
N GLU A 169 29.83 -6.34 24.65
CA GLU A 169 28.47 -5.78 24.51
C GLU A 169 28.27 -5.07 23.16
N LYS A 170 29.27 -4.31 22.72
CA LYS A 170 29.21 -3.60 21.43
C LYS A 170 29.32 -4.55 20.25
N GLN A 171 30.12 -5.62 20.37
CA GLN A 171 30.20 -6.68 19.37
C GLN A 171 28.87 -7.43 19.26
N ARG A 172 28.23 -7.79 20.38
CA ARG A 172 26.89 -8.38 20.37
C ARG A 172 25.86 -7.48 19.69
N THR A 173 25.89 -6.17 20.01
CA THR A 173 25.00 -5.20 19.35
C THR A 173 25.25 -5.16 17.83
N LEU A 174 26.51 -5.24 17.38
CA LEU A 174 26.84 -5.28 15.95
C LEU A 174 26.35 -6.55 15.27
N GLU A 175 26.41 -7.70 15.94
CA GLU A 175 25.87 -8.98 15.47
C GLU A 175 24.34 -8.91 15.31
N GLU A 176 23.63 -8.38 16.32
CA GLU A 176 22.18 -8.15 16.26
C GLU A 176 21.80 -7.23 15.09
N MET A 177 22.56 -6.15 14.88
CA MET A 177 22.37 -5.26 13.73
C MET A 177 22.59 -5.96 12.39
N THR A 178 23.54 -6.89 12.33
CA THR A 178 23.78 -7.70 11.13
C THR A 178 22.58 -8.62 10.86
N GLY A 179 21.99 -9.20 11.91
CA GLY A 179 20.74 -9.97 11.82
C GLY A 179 19.58 -9.12 11.30
N ILE A 180 19.39 -7.91 11.83
CA ILE A 180 18.37 -6.97 11.34
C ILE A 180 18.58 -6.66 9.85
N LYS A 181 19.83 -6.43 9.43
CA LYS A 181 20.15 -6.17 8.03
C LYS A 181 19.79 -7.36 7.13
N SER A 182 20.13 -8.58 7.54
CA SER A 182 19.76 -9.80 6.82
C SER A 182 18.24 -9.92 6.64
N ASN A 183 17.47 -9.64 7.70
CA ASN A 183 16.00 -9.66 7.65
C ASN A 183 15.45 -8.60 6.68
N LEU A 184 16.07 -7.42 6.61
CA LEU A 184 15.67 -6.39 5.65
C LEU A 184 15.95 -6.80 4.21
N ASP A 185 17.12 -7.40 3.94
CA ASP A 185 17.48 -7.88 2.60
C ASP A 185 16.53 -9.01 2.15
N GLU A 186 16.14 -9.90 3.06
CA GLU A 186 15.15 -10.95 2.80
C GLU A 186 13.73 -10.38 2.59
N CYS A 187 13.33 -9.40 3.40
CA CYS A 187 12.07 -8.66 3.22
C CYS A 187 11.99 -7.99 1.84
N GLU A 188 13.06 -7.32 1.41
CA GLU A 188 13.14 -6.69 0.08
C GLU A 188 13.00 -7.72 -1.03
N SER A 189 13.72 -8.84 -0.92
CA SER A 189 13.66 -9.95 -1.89
C SER A 189 12.25 -10.55 -1.99
N LYS A 190 11.58 -10.80 -0.86
CA LYS A 190 10.20 -11.31 -0.83
C LYS A 190 9.20 -10.31 -1.43
N LEU A 191 9.34 -9.01 -1.18
CA LEU A 191 8.49 -7.98 -1.81
C LEU A 191 8.63 -7.95 -3.33
N HIS A 192 9.86 -8.11 -3.85
CA HIS A 192 10.10 -8.22 -5.29
C HIS A 192 9.48 -9.49 -5.88
N PHE A 193 9.56 -10.61 -5.16
CA PHE A 193 8.90 -11.84 -5.57
C PHE A 193 7.37 -11.70 -5.63
N ILE A 194 6.77 -11.09 -4.60
CA ILE A 194 5.34 -10.78 -4.54
C ILE A 194 4.91 -9.94 -5.75
N LEU A 195 5.66 -8.88 -6.07
CA LEU A 195 5.38 -8.04 -7.23
C LEU A 195 5.42 -8.85 -8.53
N SER A 196 6.44 -9.70 -8.72
CA SER A 196 6.57 -10.54 -9.91
C SER A 196 5.40 -11.51 -10.07
N SER A 197 4.98 -12.18 -8.98
CA SER A 197 3.82 -13.08 -8.98
C SER A 197 2.53 -12.36 -9.34
N LEU A 198 2.30 -11.16 -8.78
CA LEU A 198 1.15 -10.33 -9.11
C LEU A 198 1.15 -9.88 -10.59
N GLN A 199 2.30 -9.48 -11.12
CA GLN A 199 2.44 -9.11 -12.53
C GLN A 199 2.13 -10.28 -13.47
N ARG A 200 2.52 -11.50 -13.10
CA ARG A 200 2.17 -12.71 -13.86
C ARG A 200 0.68 -13.00 -13.82
N ILE A 201 0.04 -12.87 -12.65
CA ILE A 201 -1.41 -13.00 -12.51
C ILE A 201 -2.13 -11.98 -13.40
N GLU A 202 -1.70 -10.71 -13.38
CA GLU A 202 -2.28 -9.66 -14.24
C GLU A 202 -2.12 -9.99 -15.74
N ALA A 203 -0.93 -10.44 -16.15
CA ALA A 203 -0.67 -10.80 -17.55
C ALA A 203 -1.51 -12.00 -18.04
N ILE A 204 -1.71 -13.02 -17.20
CA ILE A 204 -2.58 -14.17 -17.53
C ILE A 204 -4.02 -13.68 -17.72
N ILE A 205 -4.52 -12.83 -16.83
CA ILE A 205 -5.88 -12.28 -16.93
C ILE A 205 -6.03 -11.45 -18.21
N GLU A 206 -5.07 -10.57 -18.52
CA GLU A 206 -5.10 -9.75 -19.73
C GLU A 206 -5.09 -10.61 -21.01
N ALA A 207 -4.26 -11.66 -21.05
CA ALA A 207 -4.23 -12.59 -22.18
C ALA A 207 -5.56 -13.36 -22.32
N SER A 208 -6.17 -13.73 -21.19
CA SER A 208 -7.43 -14.45 -21.17
C SER A 208 -8.63 -13.56 -21.44
N GLU A 209 -8.60 -12.24 -21.17
CA GLU A 209 -9.70 -11.32 -21.50
C GLU A 209 -10.06 -11.31 -23.00
N LEU A 210 -9.08 -11.60 -23.87
CA LEU A 210 -9.26 -11.67 -25.32
C LEU A 210 -9.93 -12.98 -25.81
N LYS A 211 -10.22 -13.91 -24.89
CA LYS A 211 -10.78 -15.25 -25.18
C LYS A 211 -12.16 -15.39 -24.53
N GLU A 212 -13.03 -16.28 -25.04
CA GLU A 212 -14.31 -16.59 -24.36
C GLU A 212 -14.09 -17.35 -23.04
N GLN A 213 -13.16 -18.31 -23.02
CA GLN A 213 -12.85 -19.13 -21.83
C GLN A 213 -11.33 -19.15 -21.57
N MET A 214 -10.94 -19.40 -20.32
CA MET A 214 -9.54 -19.66 -19.96
C MET A 214 -9.20 -21.10 -20.30
N SER A 215 -7.98 -21.37 -20.77
CA SER A 215 -7.51 -22.75 -20.92
C SER A 215 -7.19 -23.38 -19.57
N ASP A 216 -7.22 -24.71 -19.49
CA ASP A 216 -6.85 -25.44 -18.27
C ASP A 216 -5.41 -25.13 -17.83
N GLU A 217 -4.52 -24.87 -18.79
CA GLU A 217 -3.13 -24.48 -18.54
C GLU A 217 -3.04 -23.07 -17.94
N GLU A 218 -3.81 -22.10 -18.45
CA GLU A 218 -3.92 -20.75 -17.86
C GLU A 218 -4.49 -20.81 -16.43
N ILE A 219 -5.48 -21.67 -16.19
CA ILE A 219 -6.06 -21.86 -14.84
C ILE A 219 -5.03 -22.47 -13.89
N ARG A 220 -4.26 -23.46 -14.35
CA ARG A 220 -3.21 -24.10 -13.53
C ARG A 220 -2.10 -23.11 -13.18
N ASP A 221 -1.62 -22.36 -14.15
CA ASP A 221 -0.58 -21.36 -13.95
C ASP A 221 -1.07 -20.23 -13.04
N LEU A 222 -2.32 -19.80 -13.21
CA LEU A 222 -2.93 -18.81 -12.33
C LEU A 222 -2.96 -19.30 -10.87
N ASN A 223 -3.42 -20.52 -10.63
CA ASN A 223 -3.49 -21.11 -9.29
C ASN A 223 -2.10 -21.21 -8.63
N GLN A 224 -1.07 -21.61 -9.38
CA GLN A 224 0.29 -21.70 -8.85
C GLN A 224 0.84 -20.33 -8.45
N ASN A 225 0.62 -19.29 -9.26
CA ASN A 225 1.08 -17.94 -8.94
C ASN A 225 0.32 -17.32 -7.77
N VAL A 226 -0.98 -17.62 -7.66
CA VAL A 226 -1.83 -17.27 -6.51
C VAL A 226 -1.30 -17.91 -5.22
N GLU A 227 -1.00 -19.20 -5.24
CA GLU A 227 -0.47 -19.91 -4.07
C GLU A 227 0.90 -19.38 -3.65
N ALA A 228 1.82 -19.21 -4.60
CA ALA A 228 3.15 -18.66 -4.36
C ALA A 228 3.12 -17.23 -3.78
N PHE A 229 2.18 -16.40 -4.27
CA PHE A 229 1.93 -15.08 -3.71
C PHE A 229 1.49 -15.15 -2.24
N SER A 230 0.48 -15.98 -1.95
CA SER A 230 -0.09 -16.12 -0.60
C SER A 230 0.93 -16.64 0.40
N GLU A 231 1.74 -17.63 0.01
CA GLU A 231 2.83 -18.16 0.83
C GLU A 231 3.89 -17.10 1.12
N SER A 232 4.31 -16.36 0.10
CA SER A 232 5.33 -15.31 0.25
C SER A 232 4.89 -14.21 1.20
N ILE A 233 3.59 -13.91 1.24
CA ILE A 233 3.01 -12.94 2.15
C ILE A 233 2.99 -13.43 3.58
N ARG A 234 2.60 -14.69 3.78
CA ARG A 234 2.65 -15.30 5.11
C ARG A 234 4.07 -15.31 5.66
N ASP A 235 5.05 -15.60 4.81
CA ASP A 235 6.46 -15.63 5.20
C ASP A 235 7.01 -14.26 5.56
N ILE A 236 6.79 -13.26 4.71
CA ILE A 236 7.28 -11.90 4.98
C ILE A 236 6.58 -11.29 6.20
N SER A 237 5.30 -11.61 6.42
CA SER A 237 4.60 -11.21 7.64
C SER A 237 5.27 -11.81 8.86
N LYS A 238 5.56 -13.12 8.88
CA LYS A 238 6.28 -13.76 10.01
C LYS A 238 7.67 -13.18 10.23
N LEU A 239 8.40 -12.91 9.15
CA LEU A 239 9.75 -12.34 9.21
C LEU A 239 9.75 -10.93 9.82
N MET A 240 8.72 -10.15 9.52
CA MET A 240 8.60 -8.75 9.95
C MET A 240 7.80 -8.56 11.24
N ASP A 241 7.10 -9.59 11.70
CA ASP A 241 6.36 -9.65 12.97
C ASP A 241 7.26 -10.16 14.10
N LEU A 242 8.52 -9.68 14.14
CA LEU A 242 9.44 -9.85 15.26
C LEU A 242 8.84 -9.21 16.52
N ARG A 243 8.02 -10.01 17.22
CA ARG A 243 7.72 -9.91 18.65
C ARG A 243 8.87 -10.49 19.46
#